data_AF-A0AAU5LAF0-F1
#
_entry.id   AF-A0AAU5LAF0-F1
#
_cell.length_a   1.000
_cell.length_b   1.000
_cell.length_c   1.000
_cell.angle_alpha   90.00
_cell.angle_beta   90.00
_cell.angle_gamma   90.00
#
_symmetry.space_group_name_H-M   'P 1'
#
loop_
_entity.id
_entity.type
_entity.pdbx_description
1 polymer ?
#
loop_
_entity_poly.entity_id
_entity_poly.type
_entity_poly.pdbx_seq_one_letter_code
_entity_poly.pdbx_strand_id
1 'polypeptide(L)'
;MANRTRERQPLLPILSQHVTDQWHRRRTLLEAARAVGLGEHFTVDGVEWQRVSAKADALRPDPSTAAVRAVNRSTGELVQLTHTENQAFWQWAIVETLRLAGLRAEELTELTHLSVRNYQRPSGEVVALLVVTPSKSDRERVIPMSAELFHVIAQIIRRHISANRTVPVCVRYDLHEKVWSEPLPYLFQNMHGGAIRAMSSTTMWRMIHRAAAGLVATDPRFAEVKFAPHDFRRLFATELVNNGLPIHIGAALLGHLNIQTTRGYVAVFDDDVVRHYQEFLDRRRSRRPESEYRKPTEREWSEFNEHFDKRRVELGSCGRPYGTPCTHEHACVRCPMLSINPKMLPRLDELEEDLLARRERAVSEGWRGEIDGLDLTLTFLRSKREQARRFERTGPVPLGLPAPRRQQQ
;
A
#
# COMPACT_ATOMS: atom_id res chain seq x y z
N MET A 1 7.68 -8.09 -11.49
CA MET A 1 7.05 -6.83 -11.00
C MET A 1 7.49 -6.47 -9.59
N ALA A 2 7.43 -7.38 -8.61
CA ALA A 2 7.86 -7.12 -7.22
C ALA A 2 9.31 -6.61 -7.11
N ASN A 3 10.26 -7.18 -7.87
CA ASN A 3 11.66 -6.76 -7.85
C ASN A 3 11.83 -5.26 -8.18
N ARG A 4 11.05 -4.74 -9.14
CA ARG A 4 11.09 -3.32 -9.54
C ARG A 4 10.75 -2.39 -8.37
N THR A 5 9.74 -2.75 -7.56
CA THR A 5 9.34 -1.97 -6.39
C THR A 5 10.40 -2.07 -5.29
N ARG A 6 10.92 -3.29 -5.01
CA ARG A 6 11.98 -3.52 -4.01
C ARG A 6 13.25 -2.70 -4.27
N GLU A 7 13.69 -2.64 -5.53
CA GLU A 7 14.86 -1.84 -5.94
C GLU A 7 14.69 -0.32 -5.70
N ARG A 8 13.46 0.20 -5.89
CA ARG A 8 13.17 1.64 -5.87
C ARG A 8 12.78 2.16 -4.50
N GLN A 9 12.23 1.32 -3.64
CA GLN A 9 11.79 1.69 -2.31
C GLN A 9 12.88 2.36 -1.44
N PRO A 10 14.11 1.82 -1.32
CA PRO A 10 15.16 2.48 -0.55
C PRO A 10 15.69 3.76 -1.22
N LEU A 11 15.45 3.95 -2.53
CA LEU A 11 15.91 5.11 -3.30
C LEU A 11 14.91 6.27 -3.28
N LEU A 12 13.63 6.01 -3.00
CA LEU A 12 12.58 7.04 -3.02
C LEU A 12 12.83 8.18 -2.01
N PRO A 13 13.23 7.93 -0.75
CA PRO A 13 13.54 9.02 0.19
C PRO A 13 14.72 9.88 -0.28
N ILE A 14 15.73 9.29 -0.93
CA ILE A 14 16.89 10.01 -1.48
C ILE A 14 16.45 10.93 -2.61
N LEU A 15 15.59 10.44 -3.52
CA LEU A 15 15.03 11.25 -4.60
C LEU A 15 14.17 12.41 -4.08
N SER A 16 13.31 12.13 -3.09
CA SER A 16 12.43 13.13 -2.45
C SER A 16 13.24 14.24 -1.76
N GLN A 17 14.27 13.86 -0.98
CA GLN A 17 15.18 14.80 -0.35
C GLN A 17 15.92 15.65 -1.40
N HIS A 18 16.45 15.01 -2.45
CA HIS A 18 17.18 15.71 -3.50
C HIS A 18 16.34 16.78 -4.20
N VAL A 19 15.12 16.46 -4.63
CA VAL A 19 14.28 17.45 -5.33
C VAL A 19 13.87 18.60 -4.40
N THR A 20 13.66 18.31 -3.13
CA THR A 20 13.36 19.31 -2.10
C THR A 20 14.55 20.25 -1.89
N ASP A 21 15.74 19.71 -1.68
CA ASP A 21 16.97 20.49 -1.47
C ASP A 21 17.34 21.32 -2.70
N GLN A 22 17.21 20.74 -3.90
CA GLN A 22 17.44 21.47 -5.15
C GLN A 22 16.46 22.63 -5.30
N TRP A 23 15.18 22.42 -5.04
CA TRP A 23 14.22 23.52 -5.11
C TRP A 23 14.56 24.63 -4.11
N HIS A 24 14.82 24.29 -2.84
CA HIS A 24 15.20 25.27 -1.83
C HIS A 24 16.47 26.04 -2.21
N ARG A 25 17.54 25.35 -2.60
CA ARG A 25 18.80 25.99 -3.02
C ARG A 25 18.60 26.94 -4.19
N ARG A 26 17.88 26.51 -5.24
CA ARG A 26 17.64 27.35 -6.43
C ARG A 26 16.73 28.53 -6.12
N ARG A 27 15.77 28.36 -5.22
CA ARG A 27 14.90 29.43 -4.74
C ARG A 27 15.68 30.46 -3.93
N THR A 28 16.47 30.04 -2.95
CA THR A 28 17.34 30.94 -2.16
C THR A 28 18.29 31.72 -3.06
N LEU A 29 18.92 31.05 -4.03
CA LEU A 29 19.81 31.72 -4.99
C LEU A 29 19.08 32.76 -5.86
N LEU A 30 17.87 32.44 -6.33
CA LEU A 30 17.04 33.37 -7.11
C LEU A 30 16.57 34.57 -6.27
N GLU A 31 16.15 34.35 -5.02
CA GLU A 31 15.70 35.40 -4.11
C GLU A 31 16.86 36.35 -3.75
N ALA A 32 18.04 35.82 -3.45
CA ALA A 32 19.24 36.62 -3.20
C ALA A 32 19.63 37.46 -4.43
N ALA A 33 19.61 36.87 -5.62
CA ALA A 33 19.89 37.58 -6.86
C ALA A 33 18.85 38.68 -7.15
N ARG A 34 17.57 38.49 -6.77
CA ARG A 34 16.53 39.50 -6.94
C ARG A 34 16.72 40.70 -6.01
N ALA A 35 17.35 40.51 -4.85
CA ALA A 35 17.55 41.53 -3.83
C ALA A 35 18.68 42.54 -4.16
N VAL A 36 19.56 42.22 -5.11
CA VAL A 36 20.69 43.08 -5.52
C VAL A 36 20.51 43.67 -6.91
N GLY A 37 21.15 44.80 -7.21
CA GLY A 37 21.13 45.47 -8.52
C GLY A 37 21.87 44.70 -9.63
N LEU A 38 21.68 45.11 -10.89
CA LEU A 38 22.46 44.56 -12.01
C LEU A 38 23.94 44.96 -11.86
N GLY A 39 24.85 44.00 -12.03
CA GLY A 39 26.29 44.17 -11.86
C GLY A 39 26.78 43.99 -10.42
N GLU A 40 25.89 43.98 -9.44
CA GLU A 40 26.22 43.79 -8.03
C GLU A 40 26.55 42.33 -7.69
N HIS A 41 27.37 42.17 -6.64
CA HIS A 41 27.81 40.88 -6.13
C HIS A 41 26.97 40.46 -4.93
N PHE A 42 26.76 39.16 -4.78
CA PHE A 42 26.04 38.56 -3.65
C PHE A 42 26.59 37.16 -3.36
N THR A 43 26.40 36.67 -2.13
CA THR A 43 26.93 35.38 -1.70
C THR A 43 25.80 34.45 -1.27
N VAL A 44 25.84 33.19 -1.75
CA VAL A 44 24.91 32.12 -1.35
C VAL A 44 25.70 30.83 -1.20
N ASP A 45 25.52 30.12 -0.09
CA ASP A 45 26.23 28.86 0.25
C ASP A 45 27.76 29.00 0.15
N GLY A 46 28.31 30.17 0.52
CA GLY A 46 29.75 30.46 0.44
C GLY A 46 30.31 30.70 -0.97
N VAL A 47 29.45 30.72 -1.99
CA VAL A 47 29.83 31.01 -3.37
C VAL A 47 29.46 32.46 -3.71
N GLU A 48 30.42 33.20 -4.27
CA GLU A 48 30.18 34.56 -4.76
C GLU A 48 29.57 34.53 -6.17
N TRP A 49 28.53 35.34 -6.36
CA TRP A 49 27.78 35.48 -7.60
C TRP A 49 27.69 36.95 -7.99
N GLN A 50 27.59 37.22 -9.29
CA GLN A 50 27.32 38.56 -9.80
C GLN A 50 26.03 38.55 -10.61
N ARG A 51 25.08 39.45 -10.29
CA ARG A 51 23.83 39.57 -11.06
C ARG A 51 24.12 40.20 -12.42
N VAL A 52 23.62 39.59 -13.48
CA VAL A 52 23.84 40.08 -14.85
C VAL A 52 22.54 40.09 -15.65
N SER A 53 22.53 40.80 -16.78
CA SER A 53 21.45 40.80 -17.77
C SER A 53 21.98 40.38 -19.14
N ALA A 54 21.10 39.84 -19.99
CA ALA A 54 21.40 39.65 -21.40
C ALA A 54 21.00 40.90 -22.19
N LYS A 55 21.68 41.17 -23.32
CA LYS A 55 21.32 42.28 -24.24
C LYS A 55 19.85 42.22 -24.67
N ALA A 56 19.31 41.01 -24.87
CA ALA A 56 17.92 40.81 -25.24
C ALA A 56 16.91 41.18 -24.13
N ASP A 57 17.33 41.21 -22.86
CA ASP A 57 16.44 41.61 -21.76
C ASP A 57 16.16 43.12 -21.77
N ALA A 58 17.11 43.94 -22.25
CA ALA A 58 16.94 45.39 -22.40
C ALA A 58 15.91 45.78 -23.47
N LEU A 59 15.57 44.85 -24.36
CA LEU A 59 14.58 45.01 -25.42
C LEU A 59 13.17 44.59 -24.98
N ARG A 60 12.98 44.11 -23.74
CA ARG A 60 11.66 43.69 -23.26
C ARG A 60 10.81 44.91 -22.85
N PRO A 61 9.50 44.93 -23.20
CA PRO A 61 8.60 46.01 -22.83
C PRO A 61 8.49 46.24 -21.31
N ASP A 62 8.61 45.16 -20.54
CA ASP A 62 8.60 45.20 -19.08
C ASP A 62 9.87 44.52 -18.51
N PRO A 63 10.84 45.31 -17.99
CA PRO A 63 12.07 44.80 -17.38
C PRO A 63 11.83 43.86 -16.18
N SER A 64 10.70 43.98 -15.48
CA SER A 64 10.37 43.13 -14.34
C SER A 64 10.06 41.67 -14.75
N THR A 65 9.73 41.46 -16.03
CA THR A 65 9.50 40.13 -16.61
C THR A 65 10.76 39.45 -17.11
N ALA A 66 11.91 40.15 -17.12
CA ALA A 66 13.18 39.60 -17.58
C ALA A 66 13.64 38.43 -16.70
N ALA A 67 14.22 37.41 -17.32
CA ALA A 67 14.76 36.28 -16.56
C ALA A 67 16.00 36.73 -15.78
N VAL A 68 16.03 36.41 -14.49
CA VAL A 68 17.17 36.70 -13.62
C VAL A 68 18.32 35.76 -13.96
N ARG A 69 19.52 36.32 -14.10
CA ARG A 69 20.76 35.62 -14.42
C ARG A 69 21.86 36.03 -13.45
N ALA A 70 22.77 35.11 -13.18
CA ALA A 70 23.96 35.40 -12.41
C ALA A 70 25.16 34.62 -12.95
N VAL A 71 26.35 35.19 -12.82
CA VAL A 71 27.62 34.52 -13.10
C VAL A 71 28.20 34.05 -11.78
N ASN A 72 28.54 32.77 -11.69
CA ASN A 72 29.32 32.22 -10.59
C ASN A 72 30.75 32.76 -10.68
N ARG A 73 31.25 33.46 -9.66
CA ARG A 73 32.57 34.09 -9.71
C ARG A 73 33.73 33.12 -9.49
N SER A 74 33.48 31.94 -8.91
CA SER A 74 34.51 30.90 -8.76
C SER A 74 34.66 30.05 -10.03
N THR A 75 33.58 29.81 -10.79
CA THR A 75 33.62 28.95 -11.99
C THR A 75 33.51 29.70 -13.32
N GLY A 76 33.07 30.96 -13.30
CA GLY A 76 32.73 31.74 -14.50
C GLY A 76 31.42 31.32 -15.17
N GLU A 77 30.67 30.37 -14.60
CA GLU A 77 29.45 29.84 -15.20
C GLU A 77 28.31 30.86 -15.17
N LEU A 78 27.71 31.15 -16.33
CA LEU A 78 26.49 31.94 -16.45
C LEU A 78 25.26 31.05 -16.26
N VAL A 79 24.45 31.35 -15.25
CA VAL A 79 23.24 30.59 -14.92
C VAL A 79 21.99 31.45 -15.04
N GLN A 80 20.98 30.95 -15.77
CA GLN A 80 19.65 31.56 -15.82
C GLN A 80 18.80 31.11 -14.63
N LEU A 81 18.98 31.79 -13.50
CA LEU A 81 18.40 31.46 -12.20
C LEU A 81 16.89 31.24 -12.23
N THR A 82 16.14 32.11 -12.92
CA THR A 82 14.67 31.96 -13.06
C THR A 82 14.28 30.65 -13.74
N HIS A 83 15.04 30.23 -14.76
CA HIS A 83 14.76 28.98 -15.47
C HIS A 83 15.13 27.76 -14.61
N THR A 84 16.30 27.78 -13.98
CA THR A 84 16.76 26.67 -13.14
C THR A 84 15.90 26.45 -11.90
N GLU A 85 15.43 27.54 -11.26
CA GLU A 85 14.50 27.43 -10.12
C GLU A 85 13.13 26.94 -10.58
N ASN A 86 12.61 27.43 -11.70
CA ASN A 86 11.34 26.94 -12.24
C ASN A 86 11.40 25.45 -12.59
N GLN A 87 12.52 24.98 -13.15
CA GLN A 87 12.73 23.56 -13.40
C GLN A 87 12.74 22.75 -12.08
N ALA A 88 13.50 23.20 -11.07
CA ALA A 88 13.59 22.52 -9.79
C ALA A 88 12.24 22.48 -9.05
N PHE A 89 11.48 23.58 -9.07
CA PHE A 89 10.14 23.65 -8.50
C PHE A 89 9.20 22.60 -9.11
N TRP A 90 9.16 22.50 -10.44
CA TRP A 90 8.26 21.55 -11.09
C TRP A 90 8.71 20.11 -10.91
N GLN A 91 10.02 19.85 -10.84
CA GLN A 91 10.54 18.53 -10.47
C GLN A 91 10.08 18.12 -9.07
N TRP A 92 10.26 18.99 -8.08
CA TRP A 92 9.79 18.79 -6.71
C TRP A 92 8.27 18.57 -6.66
N ALA A 93 7.49 19.48 -7.24
CA ALA A 93 6.04 19.43 -7.22
C ALA A 93 5.48 18.13 -7.83
N ILE A 94 6.05 17.66 -8.95
CA ILE A 94 5.64 16.41 -9.60
C ILE A 94 6.00 15.19 -8.76
N VAL A 95 7.25 15.11 -8.29
CA VAL A 95 7.74 13.96 -7.50
C VAL A 95 6.97 13.84 -6.20
N GLU A 96 6.81 14.93 -5.45
CA GLU A 96 6.12 14.91 -4.16
C GLU A 96 4.62 14.64 -4.31
N THR A 97 3.95 15.22 -5.31
CA THR A 97 2.53 14.92 -5.55
C THR A 97 2.31 13.45 -5.89
N LEU A 98 3.15 12.86 -6.75
CA LEU A 98 3.05 11.43 -7.08
C LEU A 98 3.37 10.54 -5.88
N ARG A 99 4.40 10.89 -5.08
CA ARG A 99 4.79 10.17 -3.87
C ARG A 99 3.67 10.15 -2.84
N LEU A 100 3.04 11.30 -2.60
CA LEU A 100 2.09 11.50 -1.50
C LEU A 100 0.64 11.16 -1.85
N ALA A 101 0.28 11.13 -3.13
CA ALA A 101 -1.10 10.87 -3.58
C ALA A 101 -1.26 9.59 -4.42
N GLY A 102 -0.16 8.96 -4.86
CA GLY A 102 -0.22 7.72 -5.65
C GLY A 102 -0.99 7.86 -6.97
N LEU A 103 -0.98 9.04 -7.58
CA LEU A 103 -1.73 9.33 -8.81
C LEU A 103 -1.15 8.57 -10.01
N ARG A 104 -2.01 8.29 -11.00
CA ARG A 104 -1.56 7.96 -12.36
C ARG A 104 -0.98 9.23 -13.02
N ALA A 105 -0.19 9.03 -14.08
CA ALA A 105 0.39 10.17 -14.81
C ALA A 105 -0.72 11.04 -15.43
N GLU A 106 -1.74 10.42 -15.99
CA GLU A 106 -2.89 11.10 -16.61
C GLU A 106 -3.67 11.90 -15.57
N GLU A 107 -3.96 11.28 -14.42
CA GLU A 107 -4.64 11.93 -13.29
C GLU A 107 -3.88 13.16 -12.79
N LEU A 108 -2.54 13.12 -12.75
CA LEU A 108 -1.71 14.27 -12.39
C LEU A 108 -1.85 15.41 -13.41
N THR A 109 -1.91 15.10 -14.71
CA THR A 109 -2.09 16.10 -15.78
C THR A 109 -3.48 16.73 -15.78
N GLU A 110 -4.46 16.08 -15.14
CA GLU A 110 -5.85 16.51 -15.09
C GLU A 110 -6.22 17.24 -13.80
N LEU A 111 -5.31 17.31 -12.81
CA LEU A 111 -5.58 18.07 -11.59
C LEU A 111 -5.78 19.54 -11.92
N THR A 112 -6.88 20.10 -11.45
CA THR A 112 -7.23 21.52 -11.58
C THR A 112 -7.38 22.15 -10.20
N HIS A 113 -7.52 23.48 -10.15
CA HIS A 113 -7.87 24.16 -8.91
C HIS A 113 -9.19 23.67 -8.31
N LEU A 114 -10.12 23.15 -9.15
CA LEU A 114 -11.40 22.56 -8.72
C LEU A 114 -11.24 21.19 -8.05
N SER A 115 -10.08 20.54 -8.25
CA SER A 115 -9.72 19.30 -7.57
C SER A 115 -9.43 19.51 -6.08
N VAL A 116 -9.25 20.75 -5.61
CA VAL A 116 -8.95 21.05 -4.21
C VAL A 116 -10.24 21.46 -3.50
N ARG A 117 -10.67 20.66 -2.52
CA ARG A 117 -11.88 20.93 -1.73
C ARG A 117 -11.58 20.95 -0.24
N ASN A 118 -12.28 21.79 0.49
CA ASN A 118 -12.26 21.75 1.95
C ASN A 118 -13.50 21.03 2.45
N TYR A 119 -13.31 20.06 3.34
CA TYR A 119 -14.39 19.39 4.04
C TYR A 119 -14.34 19.74 5.51
N GLN A 120 -15.37 20.41 5.99
CA GLN A 120 -15.51 20.72 7.40
C GLN A 120 -16.28 19.59 8.09
N ARG A 121 -15.65 18.98 9.09
CA ARG A 121 -16.27 17.97 9.93
C ARG A 121 -17.30 18.62 10.85
N PRO A 122 -18.28 17.86 11.38
CA PRO A 122 -19.20 18.36 12.42
C PRO A 122 -18.49 18.89 13.67
N SER A 123 -17.26 18.43 13.94
CA SER A 123 -16.40 18.93 15.02
C SER A 123 -15.80 20.33 14.77
N GLY A 124 -15.97 20.89 13.56
CA GLY A 124 -15.36 22.15 13.14
C GLY A 124 -13.98 22.02 12.49
N GLU A 125 -13.36 20.84 12.54
CA GLU A 125 -12.06 20.56 11.90
C GLU A 125 -12.19 20.60 10.36
N VAL A 126 -11.28 21.31 9.70
CA VAL A 126 -11.22 21.41 8.23
C VAL A 126 -10.19 20.44 7.69
N VAL A 127 -10.63 19.51 6.84
CA VAL A 127 -9.78 18.56 6.11
C VAL A 127 -9.71 18.99 4.65
N ALA A 128 -8.50 19.18 4.13
CA ALA A 128 -8.30 19.44 2.72
C ALA A 128 -8.33 18.11 1.94
N LEU A 129 -9.11 18.09 0.86
CA LEU A 129 -9.39 16.92 0.03
C LEU A 129 -8.90 17.17 -1.40
N LEU A 130 -8.24 16.18 -1.97
CA LEU A 130 -7.88 16.15 -3.38
C LEU A 130 -8.86 15.23 -4.13
N VAL A 131 -9.70 15.82 -4.97
CA VAL A 131 -10.65 15.13 -5.84
C VAL A 131 -9.98 14.80 -7.15
N VAL A 132 -9.86 13.52 -7.45
CA VAL A 132 -9.23 12.98 -8.65
C VAL A 132 -10.32 12.55 -9.63
N THR A 133 -10.35 13.21 -10.78
CA THR A 133 -11.26 12.92 -11.90
C THR A 133 -11.06 11.49 -12.42
N PRO A 134 -12.12 10.83 -12.94
CA PRO A 134 -12.00 9.49 -13.48
C PRO A 134 -11.03 9.47 -14.67
N SER A 135 -10.11 8.50 -14.70
CA SER A 135 -9.22 8.26 -15.83
C SER A 135 -9.54 6.92 -16.51
N LYS A 136 -9.19 5.80 -15.87
CA LYS A 136 -9.43 4.43 -16.42
C LYS A 136 -10.58 3.68 -15.77
N SER A 137 -10.89 4.05 -14.53
CA SER A 137 -12.03 3.55 -13.77
C SER A 137 -13.01 4.71 -13.73
N ASP A 138 -14.22 4.51 -14.23
CA ASP A 138 -15.28 5.51 -14.36
C ASP A 138 -15.86 5.98 -13.00
N ARG A 139 -14.98 6.31 -12.05
CA ARG A 139 -15.29 6.78 -10.69
C ARG A 139 -14.30 7.83 -10.25
N GLU A 140 -14.85 8.94 -9.78
CA GLU A 140 -14.12 9.94 -9.01
C GLU A 140 -13.64 9.30 -7.71
N ARG A 141 -12.46 9.72 -7.25
CA ARG A 141 -11.98 9.35 -5.92
C ARG A 141 -11.46 10.57 -5.18
N VAL A 142 -11.60 10.51 -3.87
CA VAL A 142 -11.24 11.60 -2.98
C VAL A 142 -10.11 11.13 -2.08
N ILE A 143 -9.01 11.87 -2.08
CA ILE A 143 -7.83 11.60 -1.27
C ILE A 143 -7.76 12.67 -0.19
N PRO A 144 -7.92 12.32 1.10
CA PRO A 144 -7.59 13.24 2.18
C PRO A 144 -6.12 13.62 2.10
N MET A 145 -5.82 14.92 2.02
CA MET A 145 -4.44 15.36 1.89
C MET A 145 -3.73 15.29 3.26
N SER A 146 -2.56 14.69 3.29
CA SER A 146 -1.62 14.89 4.39
C SER A 146 -1.15 16.35 4.43
N ALA A 147 -0.58 16.78 5.55
CA ALA A 147 0.00 18.12 5.67
C ALA A 147 1.07 18.39 4.60
N GLU A 148 1.89 17.38 4.28
CA GLU A 148 2.90 17.46 3.21
C GLU A 148 2.26 17.63 1.83
N LEU A 149 1.23 16.84 1.49
CA LEU A 149 0.57 16.95 0.19
C LEU A 149 -0.14 18.29 0.04
N PHE A 150 -0.82 18.74 1.10
CA PHE A 150 -1.44 20.05 1.13
C PHE A 150 -0.41 21.16 0.94
N HIS A 151 0.77 21.06 1.57
CA HIS A 151 1.85 22.03 1.37
C HIS A 151 2.27 22.12 -0.09
N VAL A 152 2.47 20.97 -0.77
CA VAL A 152 2.87 20.92 -2.18
C VAL A 152 1.83 21.61 -3.06
N ILE A 153 0.56 21.22 -2.93
CA ILE A 153 -0.54 21.80 -3.70
C ILE A 153 -0.69 23.31 -3.42
N ALA A 154 -0.56 23.72 -2.16
CA ALA A 154 -0.60 25.14 -1.78
C ALA A 154 0.56 25.94 -2.40
N GLN A 155 1.77 25.38 -2.50
CA GLN A 155 2.88 26.06 -3.17
C GLN A 155 2.63 26.21 -4.68
N ILE A 156 2.04 25.21 -5.33
CA ILE A 156 1.65 25.31 -6.76
C ILE A 156 0.63 26.42 -6.96
N ILE A 157 -0.43 26.44 -6.15
CA ILE A 157 -1.47 27.48 -6.21
C ILE A 157 -0.87 28.86 -5.92
N ARG A 158 -0.06 29.00 -4.87
CA ARG A 158 0.63 30.26 -4.55
C ARG A 158 1.50 30.73 -5.71
N ARG A 159 2.25 29.85 -6.35
CA ARG A 159 3.10 30.20 -7.49
C ARG A 159 2.30 30.76 -8.65
N HIS A 160 1.15 30.15 -8.96
CA HIS A 160 0.23 30.68 -9.95
C HIS A 160 -0.35 32.03 -9.53
N ILE A 161 -0.81 32.16 -8.28
CA ILE A 161 -1.45 33.37 -7.76
C ILE A 161 -0.48 34.55 -7.60
N SER A 162 0.79 34.28 -7.30
CA SER A 162 1.81 35.33 -7.23
C SER A 162 2.19 35.86 -8.61
N ALA A 163 2.12 35.00 -9.64
CA ALA A 163 2.35 35.41 -11.02
C ALA A 163 1.10 35.99 -11.71
N ASN A 164 -0.10 35.60 -11.25
CA ASN A 164 -1.39 35.92 -11.86
C ASN A 164 -2.42 36.08 -10.74
N ARG A 165 -3.41 36.97 -10.78
CA ARG A 165 -4.37 37.09 -9.65
C ARG A 165 -5.17 35.81 -9.32
N THR A 166 -5.21 34.85 -10.24
CA THR A 166 -5.88 33.55 -10.13
C THR A 166 -5.02 32.46 -10.78
N VAL A 167 -5.40 31.18 -10.62
CA VAL A 167 -4.80 30.10 -11.43
C VAL A 167 -5.22 30.31 -12.90
N PRO A 168 -4.29 30.52 -13.85
CA PRO A 168 -4.64 30.75 -15.25
C PRO A 168 -5.39 29.57 -15.84
N VAL A 169 -6.35 29.83 -16.73
CA VAL A 169 -6.96 28.76 -17.53
C VAL A 169 -6.08 28.44 -18.72
N CYS A 170 -5.94 27.16 -19.03
CA CYS A 170 -5.23 26.69 -20.22
C CYS A 170 -5.85 25.40 -20.74
N VAL A 171 -5.47 25.02 -21.96
CA VAL A 171 -5.92 23.78 -22.59
C VAL A 171 -4.93 22.63 -22.33
N ARG A 172 -5.46 21.41 -22.23
CA ARG A 172 -4.70 20.16 -22.19
C ARG A 172 -4.94 19.40 -23.49
N TYR A 173 -3.89 18.76 -24.03
CA TYR A 173 -4.05 17.80 -25.12
C TYR A 173 -4.19 16.40 -24.56
N ASP A 174 -5.30 15.74 -24.84
CA ASP A 174 -5.45 14.32 -24.53
C ASP A 174 -4.77 13.48 -25.60
N LEU A 175 -3.74 12.72 -25.21
CA LEU A 175 -2.99 11.88 -26.16
C LEU A 175 -3.77 10.63 -26.61
N HIS A 176 -4.74 10.16 -25.83
CA HIS A 176 -5.51 8.98 -26.15
C HIS A 176 -6.69 9.33 -27.06
N GLU A 177 -7.45 10.36 -26.69
CA GLU A 177 -8.59 10.84 -27.47
C GLU A 177 -8.19 11.78 -28.62
N LYS A 178 -6.95 12.29 -28.60
CA LYS A 178 -6.38 13.22 -29.59
C LYS A 178 -7.15 14.54 -29.70
N VAL A 179 -7.79 14.97 -28.62
CA VAL A 179 -8.58 16.21 -28.53
C VAL A 179 -7.99 17.19 -27.54
N TRP A 180 -8.29 18.48 -27.75
CA TRP A 180 -7.99 19.52 -26.78
C TRP A 180 -9.15 19.66 -25.80
N SER A 181 -8.85 19.78 -24.51
CA SER A 181 -9.85 20.09 -23.49
C SER A 181 -10.37 21.51 -23.62
N GLU A 182 -11.50 21.78 -22.97
CA GLU A 182 -11.88 23.15 -22.64
C GLU A 182 -10.81 23.83 -21.75
N PRO A 183 -10.71 25.17 -21.77
CA PRO A 183 -9.81 25.90 -20.89
C PRO A 183 -10.18 25.72 -19.42
N LEU A 184 -9.28 25.12 -18.63
CA LEU A 184 -9.48 24.86 -17.21
C LEU A 184 -8.27 25.32 -16.38
N PRO A 185 -8.45 25.60 -15.08
CA PRO A 185 -7.38 26.05 -14.20
C PRO A 185 -6.50 24.88 -13.74
N TYR A 186 -5.78 24.25 -14.67
CA TYR A 186 -4.90 23.10 -14.38
C TYR A 186 -3.82 23.47 -13.37
N LEU A 187 -3.46 22.57 -12.44
CA LEU A 187 -2.41 22.87 -11.46
C LEU A 187 -1.01 22.76 -12.07
N PHE A 188 -0.77 21.77 -12.92
CA PHE A 188 0.51 21.53 -13.56
C PHE A 188 0.55 22.19 -14.94
N GLN A 189 1.11 23.40 -15.01
CA GLN A 189 1.18 24.20 -16.23
C GLN A 189 2.63 24.56 -16.57
N ASN A 190 2.93 24.69 -17.86
CA ASN A 190 4.19 25.26 -18.33
C ASN A 190 3.99 26.18 -19.53
N MET A 191 5.00 27.02 -19.79
CA MET A 191 5.09 27.77 -21.04
C MET A 191 5.53 26.83 -22.16
N HIS A 192 4.70 26.68 -23.18
CA HIS A 192 4.98 25.89 -24.37
C HIS A 192 4.61 26.67 -25.64
N GLY A 193 5.61 26.97 -26.47
CA GLY A 193 5.40 27.71 -27.72
C GLY A 193 4.84 29.12 -27.52
N GLY A 194 5.22 29.80 -26.42
CA GLY A 194 4.75 31.15 -26.10
C GLY A 194 3.41 31.24 -25.38
N ALA A 195 2.71 30.12 -25.16
CA ALA A 195 1.46 30.08 -24.41
C ALA A 195 1.56 29.18 -23.18
N ILE A 196 0.77 29.48 -22.15
CA ILE A 196 0.59 28.60 -21.00
C ILE A 196 -0.24 27.38 -21.45
N ARG A 197 0.24 26.18 -21.13
CA ARG A 197 -0.46 24.91 -21.41
C ARG A 197 -0.37 23.98 -20.19
N ALA A 198 -1.34 23.08 -20.07
CA ALA A 198 -1.22 21.98 -19.13
C ALA A 198 -0.03 21.09 -19.52
N MET A 199 0.73 20.64 -18.54
CA MET A 199 1.86 19.75 -18.79
C MET A 199 1.39 18.40 -19.31
N SER A 200 2.07 17.88 -20.34
CA SER A 200 1.84 16.51 -20.81
C SER A 200 2.52 15.47 -19.91
N SER A 201 2.00 14.23 -19.93
CA SER A 201 2.61 13.08 -19.24
C SER A 201 4.07 12.88 -19.65
N THR A 202 4.41 13.08 -20.93
CA THR A 202 5.80 13.05 -21.45
C THR A 202 6.68 14.12 -20.83
N THR A 203 6.14 15.30 -20.53
CA THR A 203 6.88 16.37 -19.86
C THR A 203 7.16 16.00 -18.41
N MET A 204 6.16 15.48 -17.70
CA MET A 204 6.33 15.01 -16.32
C MET A 204 7.35 13.88 -16.23
N TRP A 205 7.29 12.91 -17.15
CA TRP A 205 8.26 11.81 -17.23
C TRP A 205 9.69 12.33 -17.41
N ARG A 206 9.90 13.31 -18.31
CA ARG A 206 11.22 13.94 -18.53
C ARG A 206 11.71 14.69 -17.28
N MET A 207 10.82 15.35 -16.55
CA MET A 207 11.18 16.06 -15.31
C MET A 207 11.65 15.08 -14.22
N ILE A 208 10.93 13.96 -14.03
CA ILE A 208 11.30 12.88 -13.10
C ILE A 208 12.66 12.29 -13.50
N HIS A 209 12.84 11.95 -14.78
CA HIS A 209 14.10 11.37 -15.26
C HIS A 209 15.28 12.33 -15.07
N ARG A 210 15.11 13.62 -15.31
CA ARG A 210 16.14 14.63 -15.06
C ARG A 210 16.48 14.76 -13.58
N ALA A 211 15.49 14.69 -12.70
CA ALA A 211 15.72 14.72 -11.25
C ALA A 211 16.54 13.51 -10.80
N ALA A 212 16.16 12.30 -11.23
CA ALA A 212 16.90 11.08 -10.94
C ALA A 212 18.34 11.10 -11.53
N ALA A 213 18.51 11.61 -12.76
CA ALA A 213 19.83 11.74 -13.37
C ALA A 213 20.75 12.69 -12.60
N GLY A 214 20.20 13.71 -11.93
CA GLY A 214 20.96 14.63 -11.08
C GLY A 214 21.61 13.98 -9.85
N LEU A 215 21.16 12.77 -9.47
CA LEU A 215 21.70 12.01 -8.34
C LEU A 215 22.82 11.04 -8.72
N VAL A 216 23.04 10.76 -10.00
CA VAL A 216 24.01 9.74 -10.45
C VAL A 216 25.42 10.00 -9.95
N ALA A 217 25.82 11.26 -9.84
CA ALA A 217 27.16 11.65 -9.36
C ALA A 217 27.37 11.34 -7.86
N THR A 218 26.30 11.39 -7.06
CA THR A 218 26.35 11.19 -5.60
C THR A 218 25.89 9.80 -5.17
N ASP A 219 25.09 9.13 -6.00
CA ASP A 219 24.58 7.78 -5.77
C ASP A 219 24.48 7.03 -7.11
N PRO A 220 25.50 6.18 -7.42
CA PRO A 220 25.57 5.46 -8.70
C PRO A 220 24.37 4.54 -8.97
N ARG A 221 23.60 4.13 -7.94
CA ARG A 221 22.42 3.27 -8.12
C ARG A 221 21.36 3.91 -9.02
N PHE A 222 21.31 5.24 -9.08
CA PHE A 222 20.41 5.98 -9.97
C PHE A 222 20.80 5.88 -11.46
N ALA A 223 21.99 5.39 -11.80
CA ALA A 223 22.37 5.12 -13.19
C ALA A 223 21.62 3.91 -13.76
N GLU A 224 21.38 2.90 -12.93
CA GLU A 224 20.73 1.65 -13.31
C GLU A 224 19.21 1.69 -13.08
N VAL A 225 18.76 2.52 -12.14
CA VAL A 225 17.35 2.59 -11.74
C VAL A 225 16.64 3.80 -12.34
N LYS A 226 15.66 3.53 -13.20
CA LYS A 226 14.73 4.54 -13.72
C LYS A 226 13.43 4.58 -12.93
N PHE A 227 13.00 5.79 -12.55
CA PHE A 227 11.68 6.08 -11.99
C PHE A 227 10.70 6.51 -13.10
N ALA A 228 9.53 5.87 -13.13
CA ALA A 228 8.39 6.28 -13.94
C ALA A 228 7.22 6.69 -13.02
N PRO A 229 6.24 7.49 -13.48
CA PRO A 229 5.08 7.87 -12.68
C PRO A 229 4.36 6.68 -12.01
N HIS A 230 4.24 5.57 -12.75
CA HIS A 230 3.64 4.35 -12.21
C HIS A 230 4.41 3.80 -10.99
N ASP A 231 5.74 3.97 -10.92
CA ASP A 231 6.52 3.45 -9.80
C ASP A 231 6.15 4.14 -8.48
N PHE A 232 5.92 5.45 -8.48
CA PHE A 232 5.45 6.19 -7.30
C PHE A 232 4.11 5.65 -6.80
N ARG A 233 3.17 5.39 -7.71
CA ARG A 233 1.89 4.77 -7.37
C ARG A 233 2.04 3.39 -6.74
N ARG A 234 3.01 2.58 -7.20
CA ARG A 234 3.30 1.27 -6.58
C ARG A 234 3.85 1.44 -5.17
N LEU A 235 4.83 2.33 -5.03
CA LEU A 235 5.50 2.60 -3.76
C LEU A 235 4.49 3.13 -2.72
N PHE A 236 3.64 4.07 -3.12
CA PHE A 236 2.53 4.58 -2.29
C PHE A 236 1.56 3.46 -1.87
N ALA A 237 1.14 2.61 -2.81
CA ALA A 237 0.25 1.49 -2.50
C ALA A 237 0.86 0.49 -1.51
N THR A 238 2.15 0.15 -1.70
CA THR A 238 2.90 -0.72 -0.79
C THR A 238 3.04 -0.08 0.58
N GLU A 239 3.40 1.21 0.65
CA GLU A 239 3.56 1.95 1.91
C GLU A 239 2.26 2.02 2.71
N LEU A 240 1.12 2.34 2.07
CA LEU A 240 -0.18 2.39 2.75
C LEU A 240 -0.53 1.06 3.42
N VAL A 241 -0.38 -0.05 2.69
CA VAL A 241 -0.71 -1.37 3.24
C VAL A 241 0.30 -1.78 4.30
N ASN A 242 1.59 -1.48 4.11
CA ASN A 242 2.64 -1.78 5.07
C ASN A 242 2.52 -1.00 6.39
N ASN A 243 1.85 0.15 6.37
CA ASN A 243 1.50 0.95 7.54
C ASN A 243 0.14 0.54 8.14
N GLY A 244 -0.39 -0.63 7.78
CA GLY A 244 -1.58 -1.22 8.38
C GLY A 244 -2.91 -0.77 7.79
N LEU A 245 -2.93 0.00 6.69
CA LEU A 245 -4.18 0.37 6.04
C LEU A 245 -4.82 -0.88 5.41
N PRO A 246 -6.10 -1.19 5.71
CA PRO A 246 -6.78 -2.31 5.09
C PRO A 246 -6.74 -2.24 3.56
N ILE A 247 -6.37 -3.35 2.92
CA ILE A 247 -6.15 -3.44 1.47
C ILE A 247 -7.34 -2.95 0.62
N HIS A 248 -8.58 -3.10 1.10
CA HIS A 248 -9.76 -2.60 0.41
C HIS A 248 -9.88 -1.07 0.47
N ILE A 249 -9.42 -0.42 1.54
CA ILE A 249 -9.35 1.05 1.65
C ILE A 249 -8.22 1.57 0.74
N GLY A 250 -7.05 0.91 0.75
CA GLY A 250 -5.97 1.23 -0.19
C GLY A 250 -6.40 1.09 -1.65
N ALA A 251 -7.20 0.06 -1.98
CA ALA A 251 -7.78 -0.11 -3.31
C ALA A 251 -8.72 1.05 -3.68
N ALA A 252 -9.54 1.53 -2.74
CA ALA A 252 -10.43 2.68 -2.95
C ALA A 252 -9.65 3.99 -3.17
N LEU A 253 -8.62 4.27 -2.36
CA LEU A 253 -7.76 5.45 -2.51
C LEU A 253 -7.01 5.47 -3.85
N LEU A 254 -6.72 4.29 -4.40
CA LEU A 254 -6.12 4.15 -5.72
C LEU A 254 -7.17 4.11 -6.84
N GLY A 255 -8.46 3.88 -6.56
CA GLY A 255 -9.48 3.72 -7.60
C GLY A 255 -9.35 2.41 -8.37
N HIS A 256 -9.06 1.30 -7.67
CA HIS A 256 -9.09 -0.04 -8.26
C HIS A 256 -10.48 -0.66 -8.15
N LEU A 257 -11.05 -1.09 -9.27
CA LEU A 257 -12.33 -1.81 -9.32
C LEU A 257 -12.22 -3.24 -8.78
N ASN A 258 -11.05 -3.85 -8.93
CA ASN A 258 -10.76 -5.20 -8.45
C ASN A 258 -9.65 -5.15 -7.41
N ILE A 259 -9.92 -5.70 -6.22
CA ILE A 259 -8.95 -5.81 -5.12
C ILE A 259 -7.70 -6.62 -5.51
N GLN A 260 -7.81 -7.52 -6.49
CA GLN A 260 -6.68 -8.27 -7.04
C GLN A 260 -5.61 -7.35 -7.62
N THR A 261 -5.99 -6.21 -8.21
CA THR A 261 -5.06 -5.21 -8.72
C THR A 261 -4.20 -4.61 -7.61
N THR A 262 -4.78 -4.40 -6.43
CA THR A 262 -4.05 -3.92 -5.24
C THR A 262 -3.18 -5.02 -4.63
N ARG A 263 -3.63 -6.29 -4.68
CA ARG A 263 -2.89 -7.45 -4.15
C ARG A 263 -1.50 -7.59 -4.75
N GLY A 264 -1.33 -7.25 -6.04
CA GLY A 264 -0.04 -7.23 -6.71
C GLY A 264 0.98 -6.23 -6.13
N TYR A 265 0.53 -5.21 -5.37
CA TYR A 265 1.39 -4.27 -4.66
C TYR A 265 1.74 -4.72 -3.24
N VAL A 266 0.98 -5.65 -2.68
CA VAL A 266 1.08 -6.12 -1.29
C VAL A 266 1.97 -7.35 -1.17
N ALA A 267 2.04 -8.18 -2.21
CA ALA A 267 2.82 -9.42 -2.21
C ALA A 267 4.35 -9.20 -2.31
N VAL A 268 4.85 -8.05 -1.89
CA VAL A 268 6.24 -7.64 -2.13
C VAL A 268 7.16 -8.04 -0.98
N PHE A 269 6.69 -8.40 0.22
CA PHE A 269 7.55 -8.88 1.32
C PHE A 269 6.85 -9.92 2.21
N ASP A 270 7.44 -11.12 2.35
CA ASP A 270 6.92 -12.17 3.24
C ASP A 270 7.06 -11.79 4.73
N ASP A 271 8.09 -10.99 5.07
CA ASP A 271 8.31 -10.45 6.43
C ASP A 271 7.15 -9.55 6.88
N ASP A 272 6.49 -8.86 5.94
CA ASP A 272 5.36 -7.98 6.26
C ASP A 272 4.12 -8.77 6.66
N VAL A 273 3.92 -9.97 6.09
CA VAL A 273 2.79 -10.85 6.47
C VAL A 273 2.95 -11.31 7.91
N VAL A 274 4.16 -11.72 8.30
CA VAL A 274 4.48 -12.18 9.66
C VAL A 274 4.29 -11.03 10.65
N ARG A 275 4.82 -9.84 10.34
CA ARG A 275 4.66 -8.64 11.17
C ARG A 275 3.20 -8.24 11.37
N HIS A 276 2.42 -8.15 10.29
CA HIS A 276 0.99 -7.80 10.37
C HIS A 276 0.18 -8.84 11.16
N TYR A 277 0.53 -10.12 11.01
CA TYR A 277 -0.10 -11.19 11.79
C TYR A 277 0.22 -11.07 13.28
N GLN A 278 1.48 -10.81 13.64
CA GLN A 278 1.89 -10.58 15.02
C GLN A 278 1.20 -9.37 15.63
N GLU A 279 1.18 -8.22 14.95
CA GLU A 279 0.47 -7.02 15.43
C GLU A 279 -1.04 -7.24 15.58
N PHE A 280 -1.65 -8.00 14.65
CA PHE A 280 -3.06 -8.38 14.76
C PHE A 280 -3.31 -9.23 16.03
N LEU A 281 -2.44 -10.21 16.29
CA LEU A 281 -2.51 -11.03 17.51
C LEU A 281 -2.33 -10.17 18.77
N ASP A 282 -1.37 -9.26 18.77
CA ASP A 282 -1.07 -8.42 19.93
C ASP A 282 -2.18 -7.40 20.20
N ARG A 283 -2.77 -6.80 19.16
CA ARG A 283 -3.98 -5.96 19.29
C ARG A 283 -5.18 -6.72 19.85
N ARG A 284 -5.33 -8.01 19.53
CA ARG A 284 -6.39 -8.84 20.14
C ARG A 284 -6.07 -9.21 21.57
N ARG A 285 -4.80 -9.50 21.88
CA ARG A 285 -4.35 -9.81 23.25
C ARG A 285 -4.54 -8.61 24.18
N SER A 286 -4.25 -7.40 23.72
CA SER A 286 -4.40 -6.17 24.51
C SER A 286 -5.85 -5.77 24.76
N ARG A 287 -6.78 -6.19 23.90
CA ARG A 287 -8.22 -5.95 24.05
C ARG A 287 -8.94 -7.02 24.86
N ARG A 288 -8.26 -8.09 25.27
CA ARG A 288 -8.86 -9.14 26.11
C ARG A 288 -8.93 -8.69 27.57
N PRO A 289 -10.06 -8.88 28.26
CA PRO A 289 -10.16 -8.63 29.69
C PRO A 289 -9.09 -9.40 30.46
N GLU A 290 -8.48 -8.75 31.45
CA GLU A 290 -7.43 -9.35 32.29
C GLU A 290 -7.93 -10.61 33.04
N SER A 291 -9.24 -10.67 33.30
CA SER A 291 -9.91 -11.84 33.89
C SER A 291 -9.81 -13.12 33.05
N GLU A 292 -9.63 -13.02 31.72
CA GLU A 292 -9.40 -14.18 30.84
C GLU A 292 -8.01 -14.81 31.02
N TYR A 293 -7.06 -14.12 31.66
CA TYR A 293 -5.71 -14.61 31.94
C TYR A 293 -5.53 -15.13 33.38
N ARG A 294 -6.62 -15.30 34.14
CA ARG A 294 -6.57 -15.93 35.46
C ARG A 294 -5.93 -17.31 35.35
N LYS A 295 -4.99 -17.61 36.26
CA LYS A 295 -4.47 -18.97 36.43
C LYS A 295 -5.61 -19.91 36.83
N PRO A 296 -5.89 -20.99 36.08
CA PRO A 296 -6.93 -21.93 36.46
C PRO A 296 -6.59 -22.55 37.83
N THR A 297 -7.63 -22.78 38.63
CA THR A 297 -7.51 -23.43 39.93
C THR A 297 -7.16 -24.91 39.77
N GLU A 298 -6.62 -25.52 40.81
CA GLU A 298 -6.29 -26.94 40.82
C GLU A 298 -7.52 -27.84 40.61
N ARG A 299 -8.69 -27.40 41.09
CA ARG A 299 -9.97 -28.05 40.83
C ARG A 299 -10.38 -27.95 39.35
N GLU A 300 -10.31 -26.76 38.75
CA GLU A 300 -10.60 -26.59 37.30
C GLU A 300 -9.63 -27.40 36.42
N TRP A 301 -8.36 -27.48 36.82
CA TRP A 301 -7.37 -28.34 36.16
C TRP A 301 -7.71 -29.83 36.30
N SER A 302 -8.15 -30.26 37.48
CA SER A 302 -8.58 -31.64 37.71
C SER A 302 -9.83 -31.99 36.89
N GLU A 303 -10.84 -31.11 36.88
CA GLU A 303 -12.05 -31.25 36.06
C GLU A 303 -11.73 -31.28 34.55
N PHE A 304 -10.79 -30.46 34.10
CA PHE A 304 -10.30 -30.45 32.72
C PHE A 304 -9.58 -31.74 32.35
N ASN A 305 -8.74 -32.29 33.24
CA ASN A 305 -8.05 -33.57 32.99
C ASN A 305 -9.04 -34.74 32.95
N GLU A 306 -9.95 -34.83 33.93
CA GLU A 306 -11.00 -35.86 33.95
C GLU A 306 -11.91 -35.82 32.72
N HIS A 307 -12.08 -34.65 32.11
CA HIS A 307 -12.86 -34.52 30.87
C HIS A 307 -12.31 -35.38 29.74
N PHE A 308 -10.99 -35.47 29.59
CA PHE A 308 -10.38 -36.26 28.51
C PHE A 308 -10.62 -37.76 28.70
N ASP A 309 -10.60 -38.24 29.95
CA ASP A 309 -10.88 -39.64 30.26
C ASP A 309 -12.36 -40.00 30.06
N LYS A 310 -13.28 -39.12 30.51
CA LYS A 310 -14.72 -39.30 30.32
C LYS A 310 -15.16 -39.24 28.85
N ARG A 311 -14.30 -38.75 27.95
CA ARG A 311 -14.56 -38.62 26.50
C ARG A 311 -13.88 -39.70 25.66
N ARG A 312 -13.30 -40.73 26.29
CA ARG A 312 -12.92 -41.98 25.62
C ARG A 312 -14.17 -42.79 25.31
N VAL A 313 -14.33 -43.13 24.04
CA VAL A 313 -15.47 -43.90 23.51
C VAL A 313 -14.94 -45.16 22.85
N GLU A 314 -15.81 -46.13 22.59
CA GLU A 314 -15.46 -47.46 22.07
C GLU A 314 -14.37 -47.42 20.97
N LEU A 315 -14.53 -46.55 19.97
CA LEU A 315 -13.64 -46.50 18.80
C LEU A 315 -12.41 -45.58 18.97
N GLY A 316 -12.30 -44.81 20.06
CA GLY A 316 -11.22 -43.85 20.25
C GLY A 316 -11.56 -42.70 21.18
N SER A 317 -11.25 -41.47 20.77
CA SER A 317 -11.43 -40.27 21.61
C SER A 317 -12.26 -39.20 20.91
N CYS A 318 -13.14 -38.55 21.66
CA CYS A 318 -13.90 -37.39 21.19
C CYS A 318 -13.07 -36.10 21.35
N GLY A 319 -12.78 -35.42 20.25
CA GLY A 319 -12.08 -34.13 20.22
C GLY A 319 -12.99 -32.91 20.43
N ARG A 320 -14.21 -33.11 20.98
CA ARG A 320 -15.13 -32.00 21.25
C ARG A 320 -14.56 -31.12 22.38
N PRO A 321 -14.62 -29.77 22.26
CA PRO A 321 -14.08 -28.88 23.28
C PRO A 321 -14.70 -29.07 24.66
N TYR A 322 -13.89 -28.84 25.70
CA TYR A 322 -14.33 -28.77 27.09
C TYR A 322 -15.53 -27.82 27.25
N GLY A 323 -16.51 -28.22 28.07
CA GLY A 323 -17.73 -27.44 28.31
C GLY A 323 -18.80 -27.50 27.21
N THR A 324 -18.61 -28.27 26.13
CA THR A 324 -19.62 -28.41 25.06
C THR A 324 -20.39 -29.74 25.18
N PRO A 325 -21.73 -29.73 25.37
CA PRO A 325 -22.54 -30.95 25.45
C PRO A 325 -22.63 -31.67 24.09
N CYS A 326 -23.04 -32.95 24.09
CA CYS A 326 -23.29 -33.72 22.88
C CYS A 326 -24.73 -34.25 22.88
N THR A 327 -25.49 -34.00 21.81
CA THR A 327 -26.89 -34.45 21.69
C THR A 327 -27.02 -35.91 21.25
N HIS A 328 -25.96 -36.46 20.65
CA HIS A 328 -25.92 -37.82 20.11
C HIS A 328 -24.79 -38.61 20.77
N GLU A 329 -24.74 -38.59 22.11
CA GLU A 329 -23.74 -39.35 22.86
C GLU A 329 -23.78 -40.82 22.44
N HIS A 330 -22.58 -41.40 22.31
CA HIS A 330 -22.36 -42.79 21.88
C HIS A 330 -22.72 -43.12 20.40
N ALA A 331 -23.26 -42.19 19.61
CA ALA A 331 -23.45 -42.36 18.15
C ALA A 331 -22.28 -41.77 17.32
N CYS A 332 -21.05 -42.14 17.67
CA CYS A 332 -19.87 -41.37 17.28
C CYS A 332 -19.34 -41.62 15.86
N VAL A 333 -19.74 -42.71 15.17
CA VAL A 333 -19.18 -43.11 13.85
C VAL A 333 -19.35 -42.01 12.80
N ARG A 334 -20.48 -41.30 12.79
CA ARG A 334 -20.72 -40.17 11.87
C ARG A 334 -20.15 -38.83 12.39
N CYS A 335 -19.69 -38.78 13.63
CA CYS A 335 -19.27 -37.53 14.26
C CYS A 335 -17.88 -37.08 13.73
N PRO A 336 -17.72 -35.85 13.23
CA PRO A 336 -16.43 -35.36 12.78
C PRO A 336 -15.42 -35.22 13.92
N MET A 337 -15.89 -35.08 15.17
CA MET A 337 -15.03 -34.95 16.35
C MET A 337 -14.46 -36.30 16.84
N LEU A 338 -14.94 -37.45 16.33
CA LEU A 338 -14.38 -38.74 16.70
C LEU A 338 -13.03 -38.96 16.00
N SER A 339 -11.97 -39.06 16.81
CA SER A 339 -10.65 -39.52 16.38
C SER A 339 -10.53 -41.01 16.69
N ILE A 340 -10.32 -41.82 15.66
CA ILE A 340 -10.19 -43.28 15.80
C ILE A 340 -8.82 -43.63 16.38
N ASN A 341 -8.82 -44.47 17.41
CA ASN A 341 -7.60 -45.13 17.85
C ASN A 341 -7.24 -46.22 16.82
N PRO A 342 -6.03 -46.21 16.23
CA PRO A 342 -5.63 -47.23 15.24
C PRO A 342 -5.81 -48.69 15.72
N LYS A 343 -5.72 -48.95 17.03
CA LYS A 343 -5.99 -50.29 17.60
C LYS A 343 -7.44 -50.78 17.37
N MET A 344 -8.36 -49.88 17.05
CA MET A 344 -9.77 -50.19 16.79
C MET A 344 -10.08 -50.40 15.30
N LEU A 345 -9.06 -50.48 14.42
CA LEU A 345 -9.25 -50.82 13.01
C LEU A 345 -10.03 -52.14 12.80
N PRO A 346 -9.72 -53.26 13.50
CA PRO A 346 -10.49 -54.49 13.37
C PRO A 346 -11.97 -54.31 13.77
N ARG A 347 -12.22 -53.50 14.80
CA ARG A 347 -13.59 -53.20 15.24
C ARG A 347 -14.37 -52.43 14.17
N LEU A 348 -13.71 -51.56 13.40
CA LEU A 348 -14.37 -50.90 12.27
C LEU A 348 -14.70 -51.90 11.16
N ASP A 349 -13.88 -52.93 10.94
CA ASP A 349 -14.17 -53.98 9.95
C ASP A 349 -15.45 -54.76 10.36
N GLU A 350 -15.55 -55.18 11.61
CA GLU A 350 -16.77 -55.83 12.17
C GLU A 350 -18.02 -54.95 12.02
N LEU A 351 -17.91 -53.66 12.33
CA LEU A 351 -19.04 -52.72 12.21
C LEU A 351 -19.47 -52.52 10.75
N GLU A 352 -18.55 -52.61 9.79
CA GLU A 352 -18.91 -52.52 8.38
C GLU A 352 -19.67 -53.76 7.92
N GLU A 353 -19.24 -54.95 8.34
CA GLU A 353 -19.94 -56.21 8.04
C GLU A 353 -21.38 -56.20 8.57
N ASP A 354 -21.58 -55.76 9.81
CA ASP A 354 -22.93 -55.60 10.40
C ASP A 354 -23.78 -54.60 9.61
N LEU A 355 -23.23 -53.44 9.27
CA LEU A 355 -23.94 -52.41 8.51
C LEU A 355 -24.33 -52.90 7.10
N LEU A 356 -23.48 -53.70 6.44
CA LEU A 356 -23.77 -54.28 5.14
C LEU A 356 -24.88 -55.33 5.22
N ALA A 357 -24.86 -56.22 6.22
CA ALA A 357 -25.91 -57.20 6.45
C ALA A 357 -27.26 -56.52 6.74
N ARG A 358 -27.26 -55.47 7.57
CA ARG A 358 -28.45 -54.64 7.84
C ARG A 358 -28.97 -53.96 6.59
N ARG A 359 -28.08 -53.47 5.73
CA ARG A 359 -28.44 -52.81 4.47
C ARG A 359 -29.11 -53.80 3.52
N GLU A 360 -28.57 -55.01 3.39
CA GLU A 360 -29.15 -56.07 2.55
C GLU A 360 -30.59 -56.37 2.98
N ARG A 361 -30.83 -56.51 4.29
CA ARG A 361 -32.18 -56.66 4.84
C ARG A 361 -33.08 -55.45 4.56
N ALA A 362 -32.57 -54.23 4.71
CA ALA A 362 -33.35 -53.03 4.42
C ALA A 362 -33.75 -52.95 2.93
N VAL A 363 -32.90 -53.47 2.03
CA VAL A 363 -33.22 -53.59 0.60
C VAL A 363 -34.30 -54.63 0.36
N SER A 364 -34.21 -55.83 0.96
CA SER A 364 -35.23 -56.87 0.78
C SER A 364 -36.62 -56.44 1.29
N GLU A 365 -36.65 -55.63 2.35
CA GLU A 365 -37.87 -55.11 2.97
C GLU A 365 -38.36 -53.77 2.37
N GLY A 366 -37.59 -53.16 1.47
CA GLY A 366 -37.94 -51.89 0.81
C GLY A 366 -37.87 -50.63 1.70
N TRP A 367 -37.10 -50.64 2.80
CA TRP A 367 -36.99 -49.53 3.75
C TRP A 367 -36.04 -48.44 3.28
N ARG A 368 -36.50 -47.61 2.33
CA ARG A 368 -35.71 -46.56 1.69
C ARG A 368 -34.95 -45.64 2.65
N GLY A 369 -35.60 -45.15 3.71
CA GLY A 369 -34.94 -44.27 4.69
C GLY A 369 -33.83 -44.95 5.50
N GLU A 370 -33.99 -46.24 5.82
CA GLU A 370 -32.95 -47.01 6.52
C GLU A 370 -31.76 -47.28 5.59
N ILE A 371 -32.00 -47.55 4.31
CA ILE A 371 -30.95 -47.70 3.29
C ILE A 371 -30.10 -46.43 3.22
N ASP A 372 -30.72 -45.25 3.08
CA ASP A 372 -30.01 -43.97 3.02
C ASP A 372 -29.18 -43.70 4.29
N GLY A 373 -29.75 -44.02 5.46
CA GLY A 373 -29.04 -43.90 6.74
C GLY A 373 -27.84 -44.85 6.85
N LEU A 374 -27.98 -46.10 6.44
CA LEU A 374 -26.91 -47.10 6.48
C LEU A 374 -25.80 -46.74 5.48
N ASP A 375 -26.14 -46.31 4.27
CA ASP A 375 -25.17 -45.86 3.25
C ASP A 375 -24.35 -44.66 3.71
N LEU A 376 -24.99 -43.69 4.37
CA LEU A 376 -24.30 -42.58 4.97
C LEU A 376 -23.33 -43.05 6.08
N THR A 377 -23.76 -43.97 6.95
CA THR A 377 -22.91 -44.50 8.03
C THR A 377 -21.68 -45.22 7.49
N LEU A 378 -21.87 -46.08 6.48
CA LEU A 378 -20.81 -46.82 5.80
C LEU A 378 -19.77 -45.87 5.21
N THR A 379 -20.21 -44.77 4.60
CA THR A 379 -19.32 -43.73 4.05
C THR A 379 -18.43 -43.11 5.12
N PHE A 380 -19.01 -42.68 6.25
CA PHE A 380 -18.24 -42.11 7.36
C PHE A 380 -17.30 -43.13 8.01
N LEU A 381 -17.75 -44.37 8.16
CA LEU A 381 -16.96 -45.45 8.74
C LEU A 381 -15.71 -45.74 7.89
N ARG A 382 -15.87 -45.90 6.57
CA ARG A 382 -14.76 -46.14 5.62
C ARG A 382 -13.74 -45.00 5.64
N SER A 383 -14.23 -43.76 5.59
CA SER A 383 -13.38 -42.55 5.64
C SER A 383 -12.54 -42.50 6.93
N LYS A 384 -13.17 -42.79 8.08
CA LYS A 384 -12.47 -42.85 9.37
C LYS A 384 -11.45 -43.99 9.44
N ARG A 385 -11.75 -45.13 8.83
CA ARG A 385 -10.80 -46.26 8.73
C ARG A 385 -9.57 -45.88 7.92
N GLU A 386 -9.75 -45.23 6.77
CA GLU A 386 -8.64 -44.72 5.96
C GLU A 386 -7.80 -43.69 6.70
N GLN A 387 -8.44 -42.78 7.45
CA GLN A 387 -7.73 -41.80 8.29
C GLN A 387 -6.87 -42.50 9.36
N ALA A 388 -7.42 -43.50 10.05
CA ALA A 388 -6.68 -44.26 11.08
C ALA A 388 -5.50 -45.04 10.48
N ARG A 389 -5.68 -45.70 9.32
CA ARG A 389 -4.60 -46.39 8.58
C ARG A 389 -3.47 -45.45 8.16
N ARG A 390 -3.79 -44.21 7.74
CA ARG A 390 -2.77 -43.20 7.42
C ARG A 390 -1.96 -42.81 8.65
N PHE A 391 -2.62 -42.65 9.80
CA PHE A 391 -1.96 -42.26 11.04
C PHE A 391 -1.01 -43.36 11.54
N GLU A 392 -1.42 -44.63 11.46
CA GLU A 392 -0.58 -45.79 11.79
C GLU A 392 0.71 -45.84 10.96
N ARG A 393 0.63 -45.52 9.66
CA ARG A 393 1.81 -45.50 8.77
C ARG A 393 2.80 -44.37 9.08
N THR A 394 2.32 -43.26 9.64
CA THR A 394 3.15 -42.05 9.81
C THR A 394 3.79 -42.01 11.20
N GLY A 395 3.15 -42.61 12.20
CA GLY A 395 3.61 -42.62 13.58
C GLY A 395 3.59 -41.24 14.24
N PRO A 396 3.72 -41.18 15.59
CA PRO A 396 3.85 -39.91 16.29
C PRO A 396 5.23 -39.28 16.00
N VAL A 397 5.23 -38.02 15.56
CA VAL A 397 6.46 -37.22 15.41
C VAL A 397 6.81 -36.60 16.77
N PRO A 398 7.96 -36.90 17.38
CA PRO A 398 8.39 -36.26 18.60
C PRO A 398 8.78 -34.81 18.31
N LEU A 399 7.97 -33.86 18.77
CA LEU A 399 8.20 -32.43 18.58
C LEU A 399 9.15 -31.81 19.63
N GLY A 400 9.51 -32.56 20.67
CA GLY A 400 10.21 -32.05 21.84
C GLY A 400 9.36 -31.08 22.68
N LEU A 401 9.74 -30.87 23.94
CA LEU A 401 9.21 -29.74 24.71
C LEU A 401 9.96 -28.47 24.28
N PRO A 402 9.30 -27.39 23.85
CA PRO A 402 9.99 -26.15 23.51
C PRO A 402 10.70 -25.60 24.74
N ALA A 403 12.04 -25.59 24.70
CA ALA A 403 12.86 -25.01 25.75
C ALA A 403 13.01 -23.50 25.51
N PRO A 404 12.82 -22.64 26.52
CA PRO A 404 13.13 -21.24 26.40
C PRO A 404 14.64 -21.07 26.10
N ARG A 405 14.95 -20.24 25.10
CA ARG A 405 16.33 -19.94 24.69
C ARG A 405 17.07 -19.35 25.90
N ARG A 406 18.07 -20.06 26.45
CA ARG A 406 18.90 -19.54 27.55
C ARG A 406 19.49 -18.20 27.09
N GLN A 407 19.16 -17.13 27.79
CA GLN A 407 19.85 -15.86 27.62
C GLN A 407 21.32 -16.08 28.01
N GLN A 408 22.23 -15.84 27.08
CA GLN A 408 23.65 -15.77 27.38
C GLN A 408 23.84 -14.60 28.34
N GLN A 409 24.33 -14.89 29.54
CA GLN A 409 24.81 -13.90 30.52
C GLN A 409 26.11 -13.27 30.04
#